data_AF-A0A2W6XYG4-F1
#
_entry.id   AF-A0A2W6XYG4-F1
#
_cell.length_a   1.000
_cell.length_b   1.000
_cell.length_c   1.000
_cell.angle_alpha   90.00
_cell.angle_beta   90.00
_cell.angle_gamma   90.00
#
_symmetry.space_group_name_H-M   'P 1'
#
loop_
_entity.id
_entity.type
_entity.pdbx_description
1 polymer ?
#
loop_
_entity_poly.entity_id
_entity_poly.type
_entity_poly.pdbx_seq_one_letter_code
_entity_poly.pdbx_strand_id
1 'polypeptide(L)'
;QGGIIVYSLALQYPELFNKIACLSSFPEEKMLKNIVKDKKKYEKLRFFVSHGTDDAVIPLEWAKKGAELLYDLSAYFSFREYMNGHGVNQKNYLDLMDFFKK
;
A
#
# COMPACT_ATOMS: atom_id res chain seq x y z
N GLN A 1 10.24 1.32 -4.89
CA GLN A 1 11.13 1.66 -3.75
C GLN A 1 10.45 2.59 -2.74
N GLY A 2 9.95 3.77 -3.13
CA GLY A 2 9.27 4.68 -2.19
C GLY A 2 8.12 4.05 -1.39
N GLY A 3 7.28 3.23 -2.03
CA GLY A 3 6.18 2.52 -1.35
C GLY A 3 6.63 1.60 -0.21
N ILE A 4 7.82 0.98 -0.30
CA ILE A 4 8.36 0.12 0.76
C ILE A 4 8.60 0.93 2.03
N ILE A 5 9.19 2.12 1.89
CA ILE A 5 9.47 3.05 3.00
C ILE A 5 8.17 3.59 3.58
N VAL A 6 7.21 3.93 2.71
CA VAL A 6 5.90 4.42 3.11
C VAL A 6 5.13 3.40 3.95
N TYR A 7 5.16 2.11 3.61
CA TYR A 7 4.59 1.04 4.44
C TYR A 7 5.23 1.03 5.84
N SER A 8 6.56 1.01 5.90
CA SER A 8 7.29 0.98 7.17
C SER A 8 6.94 2.19 8.05
N LEU A 9 6.99 3.41 7.49
CA LEU A 9 6.70 4.64 8.23
C LEU A 9 5.24 4.72 8.67
N ALA A 10 4.28 4.42 7.79
CA ALA A 10 2.86 4.51 8.12
C ALA A 10 2.45 3.52 9.20
N LEU A 11 3.06 2.33 9.23
CA LEU A 11 2.77 1.31 10.23
C LEU A 11 3.55 1.51 11.54
N GLN A 12 4.71 2.17 11.49
CA GLN A 12 5.48 2.52 12.68
C GLN A 12 4.92 3.76 13.39
N TYR A 13 4.42 4.74 12.64
CA TYR A 13 3.90 6.01 13.15
C TYR A 13 2.48 6.30 12.60
N PRO A 14 1.50 5.43 12.87
CA PRO A 14 0.15 5.54 12.30
C PRO A 14 -0.56 6.84 12.67
N GLU A 15 -0.14 7.52 13.73
CA GLU A 15 -0.67 8.81 14.12
C GLU A 15 -0.35 9.96 13.14
N LEU A 16 0.73 9.85 12.37
CA LEU A 16 1.20 10.91 11.48
C LEU A 16 0.53 10.90 10.10
N PHE A 17 -0.18 9.82 9.76
CA PHE A 17 -0.73 9.61 8.43
C PHE A 17 -2.25 9.42 8.48
N ASN A 18 -2.88 9.62 7.32
CA ASN A 18 -4.32 9.38 7.13
C ASN A 18 -4.56 8.65 5.81
N LYS A 19 -4.14 9.24 4.69
CA LYS A 19 -4.21 8.63 3.35
C LYS A 19 -2.82 8.25 2.87
N ILE A 20 -2.65 7.01 2.46
CA ILE A 20 -1.38 6.43 2.04
C ILE A 20 -1.58 5.79 0.67
N ALA A 21 -0.70 6.10 -0.27
CA ALA A 21 -0.69 5.48 -1.59
C ALA A 21 0.60 4.69 -1.83
N CYS A 22 0.45 3.41 -2.15
CA CYS A 22 1.52 2.47 -2.43
C CYS A 22 1.37 1.98 -3.87
N LEU A 23 2.16 2.55 -4.79
CA LEU A 23 2.12 2.25 -6.22
C LEU A 23 3.29 1.34 -6.59
N SER A 24 3.01 0.22 -7.27
CA SER A 24 4.02 -0.76 -7.71
C SER A 24 5.03 -1.10 -6.61
N SER A 25 4.53 -1.57 -5.47
CA SER A 25 5.33 -1.76 -4.26
C SER A 25 4.80 -2.87 -3.36
N PHE A 26 5.64 -3.31 -2.44
CA PHE A 26 5.35 -4.35 -1.45
C PHE A 26 5.89 -3.93 -0.08
N PRO A 27 5.40 -4.50 1.03
CA PRO A 27 6.00 -4.29 2.34
C PRO A 27 7.24 -5.20 2.50
N GLU A 28 8.41 -4.60 2.69
CA GLU A 28 9.65 -5.35 2.96
C GLU A 28 9.72 -5.73 4.44
N GLU A 29 9.68 -7.02 4.76
CA GLU A 29 9.65 -7.54 6.13
C GLU A 29 10.81 -7.01 6.97
N LYS A 30 12.00 -6.85 6.38
CA LYS A 30 13.18 -6.30 7.08
C LYS A 30 12.97 -4.86 7.58
N MET A 31 12.05 -4.12 6.99
CA MET A 31 11.70 -2.74 7.36
C MET A 31 10.49 -2.64 8.31
N LEU A 32 9.77 -3.74 8.58
CA LEU A 32 8.57 -3.75 9.43
C LEU A 32 8.85 -4.05 10.91
N LYS A 33 10.10 -3.92 11.36
CA LYS A 33 10.52 -4.35 12.70
C LYS A 33 9.84 -3.60 13.86
N ASN A 34 9.39 -2.38 13.61
CA ASN A 34 8.88 -1.46 14.64
C ASN A 34 7.41 -1.09 14.44
N ILE A 35 6.62 -1.90 13.73
CA ILE A 35 5.20 -1.61 13.55
C ILE A 35 4.45 -1.64 14.89
N VAL A 36 3.41 -0.83 15.00
CA VAL A 36 2.57 -0.78 16.19
C VAL A 36 1.76 -2.08 16.34
N LYS A 37 1.78 -2.70 17.53
CA LYS A 37 1.04 -3.94 17.79
C LYS A 37 -0.46 -3.71 18.03
N ASP A 38 -0.83 -2.53 18.53
CA ASP A 38 -2.22 -2.15 18.76
C ASP A 38 -2.90 -1.79 17.43
N LYS A 39 -3.73 -2.73 16.94
CA LYS A 39 -4.45 -2.59 15.67
C LYS A 39 -5.38 -1.39 15.62
N LYS A 40 -5.90 -0.94 16.77
CA LYS A 40 -6.82 0.22 16.82
C LYS A 40 -6.17 1.48 16.28
N LYS A 41 -4.84 1.60 16.38
CA LYS A 41 -4.13 2.76 15.84
C LYS A 41 -4.19 2.86 14.31
N TYR A 42 -4.49 1.76 13.62
CA TYR A 42 -4.61 1.73 12.16
C TYR A 42 -6.00 2.06 11.62
N GLU A 43 -7.02 2.15 12.48
CA GLU A 43 -8.42 2.37 12.07
C GLU A 43 -8.62 3.67 11.28
N LYS A 44 -7.78 4.67 11.52
CA LYS A 44 -7.82 5.96 10.80
C LYS A 44 -7.04 5.96 9.49
N LEU A 45 -6.19 4.96 9.27
CA LEU A 45 -5.39 4.87 8.05
C LEU A 45 -6.27 4.39 6.90
N ARG A 46 -6.02 4.94 5.72
CA ARG A 46 -6.63 4.58 4.46
C ARG A 46 -5.49 4.31 3.49
N PHE A 47 -5.38 3.08 3.01
CA PHE A 47 -4.37 2.69 2.04
C PHE A 47 -4.99 2.54 0.64
N PHE A 48 -4.28 3.05 -0.35
CA PHE A 48 -4.50 2.76 -1.74
C PHE A 48 -3.28 1.99 -2.25
N VAL A 49 -3.49 0.73 -2.61
CA VAL A 49 -2.45 -0.13 -3.13
C VAL A 49 -2.77 -0.42 -4.58
N SER A 50 -1.84 -0.11 -5.49
CA SER A 50 -1.99 -0.43 -6.90
C SER A 50 -0.78 -1.16 -7.45
N HIS A 51 -1.04 -2.15 -8.29
CA HIS A 51 0.02 -2.93 -8.92
C HIS A 51 -0.31 -3.28 -10.38
N GLY A 52 0.73 -3.36 -11.20
CA GLY A 52 0.60 -3.83 -12.58
C GLY A 52 0.65 -5.36 -12.63
N THR A 53 -0.26 -5.99 -13.38
CA THR A 53 -0.30 -7.45 -13.53
C THR A 53 0.92 -8.00 -14.27
N ASP A 54 1.54 -7.19 -15.12
CA ASP A 54 2.68 -7.56 -15.97
C ASP A 54 3.99 -6.90 -15.50
N ASP A 55 4.05 -6.54 -14.20
CA ASP A 55 5.24 -5.91 -13.60
C ASP A 55 6.43 -6.88 -13.58
N ALA A 56 7.40 -6.64 -14.46
CA ALA A 56 8.61 -7.44 -14.58
C ALA A 56 9.64 -7.19 -13.47
N VAL A 57 9.46 -6.15 -12.64
CA VAL A 57 10.40 -5.77 -11.57
C VAL A 57 9.93 -6.31 -10.22
N ILE A 58 8.64 -6.19 -9.93
CA ILE A 58 8.03 -6.63 -8.68
C ILE A 58 6.87 -7.58 -9.00
N PRO A 59 6.99 -8.88 -8.65
CA PRO A 59 5.92 -9.84 -8.85
C PRO A 59 4.63 -9.41 -8.14
N LEU A 60 3.49 -9.63 -8.79
CA LEU A 60 2.17 -9.31 -8.23
C LEU A 60 1.94 -9.93 -6.84
N GLU A 61 2.43 -11.15 -6.62
CA GLU A 61 2.32 -11.85 -5.33
C GLU A 61 2.96 -11.06 -4.17
N TRP A 62 4.01 -10.27 -4.42
CA TRP A 62 4.62 -9.46 -3.38
C TRP A 62 3.74 -8.25 -3.04
N ALA A 63 3.05 -7.69 -4.03
CA ALA A 63 2.06 -6.64 -3.78
C ALA A 63 0.84 -7.19 -3.00
N LYS A 64 0.42 -8.43 -3.28
CA LYS A 64 -0.65 -9.13 -2.54
C LYS A 64 -0.31 -9.32 -1.06
N LYS A 65 0.95 -9.63 -0.72
CA LYS A 65 1.42 -9.64 0.68
C LYS A 65 1.17 -8.30 1.40
N GLY A 66 1.21 -7.19 0.65
CA GLY A 66 0.80 -5.88 1.16
C GLY A 66 -0.66 -5.83 1.59
N ALA A 67 -1.56 -6.31 0.74
CA ALA A 67 -2.98 -6.40 1.06
C ALA A 67 -3.24 -7.34 2.24
N GLU A 68 -2.59 -8.49 2.29
CA GLU A 68 -2.69 -9.45 3.40
C GLU A 68 -2.22 -8.82 4.72
N LEU A 69 -1.06 -8.15 4.73
CA LEU A 69 -0.57 -7.44 5.89
C LEU A 69 -1.58 -6.39 6.39
N LEU A 70 -2.13 -5.58 5.49
CA LEU A 70 -3.10 -4.54 5.87
C LEU A 70 -4.41 -5.13 6.39
N TYR A 71 -4.83 -6.27 5.83
CA TYR A 71 -5.98 -7.03 6.31
C TYR A 71 -5.74 -7.55 7.73
N ASP A 72 -4.59 -8.16 7.99
CA ASP A 72 -4.20 -8.66 9.31
C ASP A 72 -4.12 -7.55 10.35
N LEU A 73 -3.67 -6.36 9.95
CA LEU A 73 -3.62 -5.18 10.82
C LEU A 73 -4.97 -4.48 10.98
N SER A 74 -6.03 -4.96 10.33
CA SER A 74 -7.37 -4.36 10.33
C SER A 74 -7.37 -2.91 9.85
N ALA A 75 -6.43 -2.56 8.95
CA ALA A 75 -6.38 -1.27 8.31
C ALA A 75 -7.38 -1.21 7.15
N TYR A 76 -7.93 -0.03 6.87
CA TYR A 76 -8.76 0.14 5.67
C TYR A 76 -7.87 0.32 4.46
N PHE A 77 -8.09 -0.50 3.44
CA PHE A 77 -7.34 -0.41 2.20
C PHE A 77 -8.17 -0.74 0.97
N SER A 78 -7.68 -0.31 -0.19
CA SER A 78 -8.11 -0.79 -1.49
C SER A 78 -6.90 -1.36 -2.22
N PHE A 79 -7.07 -2.54 -2.83
CA PHE A 79 -6.07 -3.15 -3.67
C PHE A 79 -6.61 -3.16 -5.10
N ARG A 80 -5.85 -2.58 -6.04
CA ARG A 80 -6.25 -2.47 -7.45
C ARG A 80 -5.17 -3.00 -8.36
N GLU A 81 -5.58 -3.80 -9.31
CA GLU A 81 -4.72 -4.37 -10.34
C GLU A 81 -5.01 -3.69 -11.68
N TYR A 82 -3.97 -3.54 -12.48
CA TYR A 82 -4.07 -2.92 -13.80
C TYR A 82 -3.26 -3.74 -14.80
N MET A 83 -3.79 -3.88 -16.01
CA MET A 83 -3.07 -4.47 -17.14
C MET A 83 -1.97 -3.50 -17.60
N ASN A 84 -0.86 -3.50 -16.88
CA ASN A 84 0.34 -2.74 -17.18
C ASN A 84 1.57 -3.39 -16.52
N GLY A 85 2.75 -2.99 -16.98
CA GLY A 85 4.02 -3.35 -16.35
C GLY A 85 4.37 -2.46 -15.15
N HIS A 86 5.66 -2.23 -14.91
CA HIS A 86 6.14 -1.39 -13.82
C HIS A 86 5.88 0.11 -14.10
N GLY A 87 4.72 0.62 -13.71
CA GLY A 87 4.38 2.04 -13.88
C GLY A 87 2.94 2.38 -13.48
N VAL A 88 2.51 3.59 -13.81
CA VAL A 88 1.16 4.10 -13.53
C VAL A 88 0.47 4.40 -14.85
N ASN A 89 -0.60 3.68 -15.16
CA ASN A 89 -1.43 3.96 -16.33
C ASN A 89 -2.53 4.98 -16.01
N GLN A 90 -3.24 5.44 -17.04
CA GLN A 90 -4.29 6.47 -16.89
C GLN A 90 -5.39 6.06 -15.90
N LYS A 91 -5.83 4.80 -15.93
CA LYS A 91 -6.87 4.30 -15.03
C LYS A 91 -6.37 4.30 -13.57
N ASN A 92 -5.14 3.85 -13.33
CA ASN A 92 -4.53 3.88 -12.01
C ASN A 92 -4.40 5.29 -11.47
N TYR A 93 -3.99 6.24 -12.32
CA TYR A 93 -3.91 7.65 -11.95
C TYR A 93 -5.29 8.21 -11.55
N LEU A 94 -6.34 7.95 -12.34
CA LEU A 94 -7.70 8.41 -12.03
C LEU A 94 -8.21 7.83 -10.71
N ASP A 95 -8.01 6.53 -10.47
CA ASP A 95 -8.40 5.86 -9.23
C ASP A 95 -7.62 6.42 -8.02
N LEU A 96 -6.34 6.75 -8.19
CA LEU A 96 -5.52 7.39 -7.17
C LEU A 96 -6.05 8.79 -6.83
N MET A 97 -6.41 9.58 -7.85
CA MET A 97 -6.96 10.92 -7.64
C MET A 97 -8.34 10.87 -6.96
N ASP A 98 -9.18 9.90 -7.31
CA ASP A 98 -10.47 9.66 -6.63
C ASP A 98 -10.28 9.30 -5.15
N PHE A 99 -9.29 8.44 -4.84
CA PHE A 99 -8.92 8.10 -3.48
C PHE A 99 -8.52 9.33 -2.65
N PHE A 100 -7.71 10.24 -3.20
CA PHE A 100 -7.30 11.43 -2.45
C PHE A 100 -8.43 12.46 -2.29
N LYS A 101 -9.39 12.52 -3.21
CA LYS A 101 -10.55 13.43 -3.14
C LYS A 101 -11.55 13.07 -2.04
N LYS A 102 -11.70 11.78 -1.73
CA LYS A 102 -12.60 11.25 -0.69
C LYS A 102 -11.93 11.26 0.67
#